data_AF-A0A528TKW2-F1
#
_entry.id   AF-A0A528TKW2-F1
#
_cell.length_a   1.000
_cell.length_b   1.000
_cell.length_c   1.000
_cell.angle_alpha   90.00
_cell.angle_beta   90.00
_cell.angle_gamma   90.00
#
_symmetry.space_group_name_H-M   'P 1'
#
loop_
_entity.id
_entity.type
_entity.pdbx_description
1 polymer ?
#
loop_
_entity_poly.entity_id
_entity_poly.type
_entity_poly.pdbx_seq_one_letter_code
_entity_poly.pdbx_strand_id
1 'polypeptide(L)'
;MDAIVTKNDLKSDAKKESIDLLNARLADAIDLALVTKQAHWNVKGPQFIAIHEMLDEFREEIDGHVDIIAERAVQLGGTAHGTSQEVSRATKLQPYPTDIHKTKDHLAALIDRYATAARLAREAI
;
A
#
# COMPACT_ATOMS: atom_id res chain seq x y z
N MET A 1 9.57 4.60 -20.06
CA MET A 1 8.36 5.13 -20.71
C MET A 1 8.46 6.64 -20.67
N ASP A 2 8.21 7.30 -21.79
CA ASP A 2 8.29 8.76 -21.86
C ASP A 2 7.11 9.38 -21.11
N ALA A 3 7.40 10.34 -20.23
CA ALA A 3 6.39 11.02 -19.43
C ALA A 3 5.38 11.75 -20.34
N ILE A 4 4.11 11.76 -19.95
CA ILE A 4 3.09 12.53 -20.64
C ILE A 4 3.36 14.02 -20.37
N VAL A 5 3.25 14.85 -21.41
CA VAL A 5 3.50 16.29 -21.29
C VAL A 5 2.51 16.93 -20.32
N THR A 6 3.02 17.56 -19.27
CA THR A 6 2.26 18.31 -18.26
C THR A 6 2.79 19.74 -18.15
N LYS A 7 1.91 20.70 -17.85
CA LYS A 7 2.29 22.11 -17.57
C LYS A 7 2.93 22.31 -16.20
N ASN A 8 2.96 21.27 -15.37
CA ASN A 8 3.69 21.28 -14.10
C ASN A 8 5.16 21.66 -14.38
N ASP A 9 5.71 22.60 -13.63
CA ASP A 9 7.01 23.23 -13.86
C ASP A 9 8.18 22.57 -13.12
N LEU A 10 7.92 21.49 -12.36
CA LEU A 10 8.98 20.67 -11.78
C LEU A 10 9.95 20.17 -12.85
N LYS A 11 11.25 20.23 -12.52
CA LYS A 11 12.32 19.73 -13.38
C LYS A 11 12.09 18.25 -13.73
N SER A 12 12.46 17.86 -14.95
CA SER A 12 12.24 16.51 -15.46
C SER A 12 12.82 15.42 -14.56
N ASP A 13 14.05 15.62 -14.06
CA ASP A 13 14.71 14.63 -13.19
C ASP A 13 13.95 14.45 -11.87
N ALA A 14 13.54 15.55 -11.24
CA ALA A 14 12.77 15.52 -10.00
C ALA A 14 11.38 14.87 -10.19
N LYS A 15 10.72 15.11 -11.34
CA LYS A 15 9.47 14.42 -11.68
C LYS A 15 9.67 12.92 -11.79
N LYS A 16 10.70 12.49 -12.53
CA LYS A 16 10.99 11.07 -12.73
C LYS A 16 11.25 10.37 -11.40
N GLU A 17 12.15 10.90 -10.57
CA GLU A 17 12.44 10.33 -9.25
C GLU A 17 11.19 10.28 -8.36
N SER A 18 10.38 11.33 -8.36
CA SER A 18 9.13 11.36 -7.60
C SER A 18 8.12 10.32 -8.10
N ILE A 19 7.95 10.18 -9.42
CA ILE A 19 7.03 9.20 -10.03
C ILE A 19 7.48 7.78 -9.70
N ASP A 20 8.78 7.49 -9.79
CA ASP A 20 9.33 6.18 -9.48
C ASP A 20 9.11 5.83 -8.00
N LEU A 21 9.35 6.79 -7.10
CA LEU A 21 9.13 6.62 -5.66
C LEU A 21 7.65 6.47 -5.30
N LEU A 22 6.77 7.26 -5.93
CA LEU A 22 5.32 7.18 -5.74
C LEU A 22 4.78 5.82 -6.19
N ASN A 23 5.21 5.30 -7.36
CA ASN A 23 4.79 3.98 -7.80
C ASN A 23 5.31 2.85 -6.90
N ALA A 24 6.52 2.98 -6.34
CA ALA A 24 7.01 2.03 -5.35
C ALA A 24 6.12 2.03 -4.08
N ARG A 25 5.74 3.21 -3.58
CA ARG A 25 4.83 3.33 -2.43
C ARG A 25 3.39 2.92 -2.75
N LEU A 26 2.92 3.16 -3.97
CA LEU A 26 1.61 2.72 -4.44
C LEU A 26 1.48 1.20 -4.36
N ALA A 27 2.49 0.47 -4.83
CA ALA A 27 2.51 -0.98 -4.76
C ALA A 27 2.46 -1.49 -3.31
N ASP A 28 3.29 -0.91 -2.43
CA ASP A 28 3.32 -1.26 -1.01
C ASP A 28 1.94 -1.00 -0.34
N ALA A 29 1.29 0.14 -0.66
CA ALA A 29 0.01 0.53 -0.08
C ALA A 29 -1.16 -0.33 -0.57
N ILE A 30 -1.22 -0.66 -1.87
CA ILE A 30 -2.25 -1.56 -2.41
C ILE A 30 -2.13 -2.95 -1.80
N ASP A 31 -0.90 -3.48 -1.70
CA ASP A 31 -0.68 -4.78 -1.07
C ASP A 31 -1.07 -4.73 0.42
N LEU A 32 -0.72 -3.65 1.14
CA LEU A 32 -1.15 -3.45 2.53
C LEU A 32 -2.69 -3.47 2.68
N ALA A 33 -3.41 -2.81 1.77
CA ALA A 33 -4.88 -2.80 1.75
C ALA A 33 -5.47 -4.21 1.58
N LEU A 34 -4.85 -5.04 0.74
CA LEU A 34 -5.27 -6.41 0.50
C LEU A 34 -4.97 -7.31 1.70
N VAL A 35 -3.78 -7.23 2.30
CA VAL A 35 -3.44 -8.04 3.48
C VAL A 35 -4.27 -7.67 4.70
N THR A 36 -4.66 -6.40 4.85
CA THR A 36 -5.58 -5.95 5.90
C THR A 36 -6.95 -6.61 5.74
N LYS A 37 -7.48 -6.69 4.50
CA LYS A 37 -8.72 -7.45 4.24
C LYS A 37 -8.56 -8.95 4.40
N GLN A 38 -7.41 -9.52 4.01
CA GLN A 38 -7.10 -10.94 4.24
C GLN A 38 -7.18 -11.28 5.74
N ALA A 39 -6.66 -10.42 6.61
CA ALA A 39 -6.78 -10.58 8.06
C ALA A 39 -8.22 -10.39 8.55
N HIS A 40 -8.89 -9.33 8.11
CA HIS A 40 -10.28 -8.99 8.47
C HIS A 40 -11.25 -10.15 8.19
N TRP A 41 -11.11 -10.84 7.05
CA TRP A 41 -11.97 -11.97 6.70
C TRP A 41 -11.69 -13.24 7.51
N ASN A 42 -10.44 -13.46 7.93
CA ASN A 42 -9.99 -14.77 8.44
C ASN A 42 -9.67 -14.79 9.94
N VAL A 43 -9.70 -13.65 10.61
CA VAL A 43 -9.46 -13.56 12.06
C VAL A 43 -10.56 -14.25 12.86
N LYS A 44 -10.17 -15.02 13.87
CA LYS A 44 -11.04 -15.74 14.80
C LYS A 44 -10.47 -15.69 16.21
N GLY A 45 -11.35 -15.57 17.21
CA GLY A 45 -10.98 -15.65 18.61
C GLY A 45 -11.66 -14.58 19.47
N PRO A 46 -11.23 -14.42 20.73
CA PRO A 46 -11.67 -13.32 21.58
C PRO A 46 -11.45 -11.97 20.88
N GLN A 47 -12.36 -11.02 21.11
CA GLN A 47 -12.35 -9.68 20.51
C GLN A 47 -12.50 -9.66 18.97
N PHE A 48 -12.98 -10.76 18.36
CA PHE A 48 -13.20 -10.86 16.91
C PHE A 48 -13.85 -9.60 16.32
N ILE A 49 -15.01 -9.19 16.84
CA ILE A 49 -15.79 -8.09 16.25
C ILE A 49 -15.03 -6.77 16.28
N ALA A 50 -14.43 -6.42 17.42
CA ALA A 50 -13.70 -5.16 17.56
C ALA A 50 -12.49 -5.10 16.61
N ILE A 51 -11.77 -6.21 16.44
CA ILE A 51 -10.62 -6.27 15.55
C ILE A 51 -11.06 -6.30 14.09
N HIS A 52 -12.13 -7.03 13.77
CA HIS A 52 -12.71 -7.08 12.44
C HIS A 52 -13.14 -5.68 11.97
N GLU A 53 -13.84 -4.92 12.81
CA GLU A 53 -14.27 -3.54 12.52
C GLU A 53 -13.07 -2.57 12.45
N MET A 54 -12.13 -2.66 13.40
CA MET A 54 -10.90 -1.84 13.38
C MET A 54 -10.11 -2.00 12.08
N LEU A 55 -10.02 -3.22 11.53
CA LEU A 55 -9.30 -3.46 10.28
C LEU A 55 -10.02 -2.84 9.07
N ASP A 56 -11.32 -2.60 9.13
CA ASP A 56 -12.05 -1.88 8.08
C ASP A 56 -11.79 -0.38 8.10
N GLU A 57 -11.71 0.22 9.28
CA GLU A 57 -11.30 1.62 9.43
C GLU A 57 -9.88 1.82 8.86
N PHE A 58 -8.94 0.93 9.20
CA PHE A 58 -7.58 1.01 8.64
C PHE A 58 -7.57 0.80 7.13
N ARG A 59 -8.41 -0.10 6.62
CA ARG A 59 -8.53 -0.34 5.18
C ARG A 59 -9.03 0.90 4.44
N GLU A 60 -10.03 1.58 4.97
CA GLU A 60 -10.57 2.82 4.40
C GLU A 60 -9.51 3.92 4.32
N GLU A 61 -8.74 4.12 5.40
CA GLU A 61 -7.62 5.08 5.41
C GLU A 61 -6.55 4.74 4.37
N ILE A 62 -6.17 3.47 4.26
CA ILE A 62 -5.18 3.02 3.27
C ILE A 62 -5.69 3.25 1.85
N ASP A 63 -6.96 2.95 1.55
CA ASP A 63 -7.54 3.18 0.22
C ASP A 63 -7.50 4.67 -0.16
N GLY A 64 -7.76 5.58 0.79
CA GLY A 64 -7.59 7.01 0.59
C GLY A 64 -6.15 7.40 0.24
N HIS A 65 -5.15 6.79 0.90
CA HIS A 65 -3.75 7.02 0.58
C HIS A 65 -3.32 6.42 -0.77
N VAL A 66 -3.84 5.25 -1.14
CA VAL A 66 -3.61 4.61 -2.44
C VAL A 66 -4.01 5.57 -3.57
N ASP A 67 -5.20 6.16 -3.48
CA ASP A 67 -5.72 7.10 -4.46
C ASP A 67 -4.83 8.35 -4.57
N ILE A 68 -4.53 8.99 -3.43
CA ILE A 68 -3.68 10.18 -3.37
C ILE A 68 -2.30 9.94 -4.00
N ILE A 69 -1.67 8.80 -3.69
CA ILE A 69 -0.34 8.45 -4.23
C ILE A 69 -0.41 8.23 -5.74
N ALA A 70 -1.40 7.46 -6.20
CA ALA A 70 -1.58 7.16 -7.62
C ALA A 70 -1.83 8.44 -8.43
N GLU A 71 -2.77 9.27 -8.00
CA GLU A 71 -3.10 10.51 -8.67
C GLU A 71 -1.93 11.49 -8.67
N ARG A 72 -1.14 11.53 -7.59
CA ARG A 72 0.05 12.38 -7.56
C ARG A 72 1.08 11.99 -8.61
N ALA A 73 1.29 10.69 -8.83
CA ALA A 73 2.18 10.23 -9.89
C ALA A 73 1.69 10.67 -11.28
N VAL A 74 0.38 10.60 -11.52
CA VAL A 74 -0.26 11.03 -12.77
C VAL A 74 -0.15 12.55 -12.98
N GLN A 75 -0.38 13.35 -11.92
CA GLN A 75 -0.26 14.81 -11.98
C GLN A 75 1.16 15.28 -12.35
N LEU A 76 2.19 14.48 -12.02
CA LEU A 76 3.58 14.73 -12.40
C LEU A 76 3.91 14.29 -13.84
N GLY A 77 2.94 13.73 -14.57
CA GLY A 77 3.11 13.22 -15.95
C GLY A 77 3.47 11.73 -16.02
N GLY A 78 3.41 11.02 -14.89
CA GLY A 78 3.64 9.59 -14.81
C GLY A 78 2.39 8.74 -15.10
N THR A 79 2.56 7.43 -15.03
CA THR A 79 1.47 6.45 -15.03
C THR A 79 1.45 5.77 -13.67
N ALA A 80 0.27 5.63 -13.06
CA ALA A 80 0.10 4.85 -11.85
C ALA A 80 -0.02 3.35 -12.18
N HIS A 81 0.77 2.51 -11.52
CA HIS A 81 0.83 1.08 -11.77
C HIS A 81 0.18 0.28 -10.63
N GLY A 82 -1.15 0.15 -10.68
CA GLY A 82 -1.95 -0.47 -9.61
C GLY A 82 -2.55 -1.85 -9.92
N THR A 83 -2.19 -2.49 -11.04
CA THR A 83 -2.72 -3.83 -11.36
C THR A 83 -2.10 -4.90 -10.46
N SER A 84 -2.77 -6.03 -10.27
CA SER A 84 -2.27 -7.10 -9.38
C SER A 84 -0.90 -7.63 -9.77
N GLN A 85 -0.59 -7.71 -11.08
CA GLN A 85 0.72 -8.13 -11.57
C GLN A 85 1.82 -7.11 -11.26
N GLU A 86 1.51 -5.82 -11.37
CA GLU A 86 2.44 -4.74 -11.06
C GLU A 86 2.72 -4.68 -9.56
N VAL A 87 1.66 -4.73 -8.74
CA VAL A 87 1.74 -4.76 -7.28
C VAL A 87 2.55 -5.96 -6.81
N SER A 88 2.23 -7.16 -7.30
CA SER A 88 2.93 -8.39 -6.93
C SER A 88 4.43 -8.35 -7.27
N ARG A 89 4.80 -7.68 -8.38
CA ARG A 89 6.20 -7.53 -8.78
C ARG A 89 6.94 -6.49 -7.94
N ALA A 90 6.26 -5.45 -7.48
CA ALA A 90 6.88 -4.24 -6.95
C ALA A 90 6.85 -4.13 -5.41
N THR A 91 5.81 -4.65 -4.75
CA THR A 91 5.64 -4.58 -3.29
C THR A 91 6.86 -5.14 -2.55
N LYS A 92 7.23 -4.48 -1.44
CA LYS A 92 8.28 -4.93 -0.52
C LYS A 92 7.73 -5.68 0.68
N LEU A 93 6.41 -5.83 0.80
CA LEU A 93 5.80 -6.59 1.86
C LEU A 93 6.00 -8.08 1.63
N GLN A 94 6.20 -8.83 2.71
CA GLN A 94 6.29 -10.28 2.63
C GLN A 94 4.90 -10.88 2.34
N PRO A 95 4.79 -11.94 1.52
CA PRO A 95 3.52 -12.60 1.23
C PRO A 95 2.77 -12.96 2.53
N TYR A 96 1.49 -12.61 2.62
CA TYR A 96 0.69 -12.84 3.84
C TYR A 96 0.36 -14.33 4.01
N PRO A 97 0.54 -14.92 5.21
CA PRO A 97 0.15 -16.30 5.45
C PRO A 97 -1.37 -16.48 5.35
N THR A 98 -1.82 -17.47 4.58
CA THR A 98 -3.26 -17.71 4.30
C THR A 98 -3.86 -18.86 5.10
N ASP A 99 -3.04 -19.53 5.93
CA ASP A 99 -3.38 -20.69 6.73
C ASP A 99 -3.46 -20.39 8.25
N ILE A 100 -3.48 -19.11 8.62
CA ILE A 100 -3.64 -18.65 10.01
C ILE A 100 -5.07 -18.17 10.28
N HIS A 101 -5.50 -18.27 11.55
CA HIS A 101 -6.83 -17.87 11.98
C HIS A 101 -6.87 -17.16 13.34
N LYS A 102 -5.91 -17.40 14.24
CA LYS A 102 -5.98 -16.83 15.59
C LYS A 102 -5.70 -15.33 15.53
N THR A 103 -6.45 -14.55 16.31
CA THR A 103 -6.23 -13.11 16.49
C THR A 103 -4.75 -12.73 16.64
N LYS A 104 -4.03 -13.39 17.55
CA LYS A 104 -2.61 -13.08 17.82
C LYS A 104 -1.71 -13.29 16.58
N ASP A 105 -2.00 -14.32 15.79
CA ASP A 105 -1.19 -14.67 14.62
C ASP A 105 -1.41 -13.65 13.50
N HIS A 106 -2.68 -13.25 13.27
CA HIS A 106 -3.00 -12.19 12.31
C HIS A 106 -2.39 -10.84 12.71
N LEU A 107 -2.50 -10.45 13.99
CA LEU A 107 -1.93 -9.20 14.49
C LEU A 107 -0.41 -9.20 14.35
N ALA A 108 0.28 -10.29 14.68
CA ALA A 108 1.73 -10.39 14.48
C ALA A 108 2.09 -10.22 13.00
N ALA A 109 1.40 -10.92 12.10
CA ALA A 109 1.64 -10.81 10.67
C ALA A 109 1.35 -9.39 10.12
N LEU A 110 0.32 -8.72 10.64
CA LEU A 110 0.01 -7.33 10.27
C LEU A 110 1.09 -6.37 10.78
N ILE A 111 1.53 -6.50 12.04
CA ILE A 111 2.55 -5.64 12.65
C ILE A 111 3.82 -5.59 11.77
N ASP A 112 4.31 -6.73 11.31
CA ASP A 112 5.52 -6.78 10.47
C ASP A 112 5.35 -6.01 9.14
N ARG A 113 4.17 -6.11 8.53
CA ARG A 113 3.86 -5.48 7.23
C ARG A 113 3.60 -3.99 7.37
N TYR A 114 2.82 -3.59 8.37
CA TYR A 114 2.62 -2.19 8.72
C TYR A 114 3.95 -1.52 9.09
N ALA A 115 4.82 -2.19 9.88
CA ALA A 115 6.13 -1.65 10.21
C ALA A 115 7.01 -1.46 8.96
N THR A 116 6.97 -2.40 8.02
CA THR A 116 7.70 -2.30 6.75
C THR A 116 7.16 -1.15 5.90
N ALA A 117 5.85 -1.07 5.68
CA ALA A 117 5.20 0.00 4.92
C ALA A 117 5.48 1.37 5.54
N ALA A 118 5.31 1.52 6.86
CA ALA A 118 5.56 2.76 7.58
C ALA A 118 7.02 3.20 7.51
N ARG A 119 7.98 2.26 7.60
CA ARG A 119 9.40 2.57 7.40
C ARG A 119 9.67 3.06 5.98
N LEU A 120 9.16 2.38 4.96
CA LEU A 120 9.37 2.72 3.55
C LEU A 120 8.71 4.05 3.17
N ALA A 121 7.56 4.38 3.78
CA ALA A 121 6.92 5.68 3.63
C ALA A 121 7.78 6.78 4.27
N ARG A 122 8.32 6.57 5.47
CA ARG A 122 9.20 7.54 6.15
C ARG A 122 10.52 7.77 5.43
N GLU A 123 11.10 6.73 4.84
CA GLU A 123 12.32 6.85 4.01
C GLU A 123 12.05 7.58 2.68
N ALA A 124 10.79 7.75 2.29
CA ALA A 124 10.38 8.45 1.07
C ALA A 124 10.09 9.95 1.28
N ILE A 125 10.28 10.47 2.50
CA ILE A 125 10.13 11.89 2.89
C ILE A 125 11.52 12.52 2.98
#